data_AF-A0A7I7TZ23-F1
#
_entry.id   AF-A0A7I7TZ23-F1
#
_cell.length_a   1.000
_cell.length_b   1.000
_cell.length_c   1.000
_cell.angle_alpha   90.00
_cell.angle_beta   90.00
_cell.angle_gamma   90.00
#
_symmetry.space_group_name_H-M   'P 1'
#
loop_
_entity.id
_entity.type
_entity.pdbx_description
1 polymer ?
#
loop_
_entity_poly.entity_id
_entity_poly.type
_entity_poly.pdbx_seq_one_letter_code
_entity_poly.pdbx_strand_id
1 'polypeptide(L)'
;MSGAIISNVTERRSYTARDVELAVLRTVYDVGKFAIVKQRERPDFELAYGGSAKPFGVEITEIYANESDARLTNLDGYLQELWDGKPHRHRDDVEVLKTGPAKFLDKDGNVTGEFPVVMMEVTKIPSLPSLIAKRIDRKNGHITDYASGLTHVNLVIHDRVSHSPPSADEVFDSNIFLSDETRASLNSSSFNEVFLVSPVDGNSDQVVRPLRALALLEAGYGFMQAMTDADGNAVESWIDIHLLFIEICKGLGLDLRYVCDEKDGARAYFGGVGVQFHDNGMRLYELHNFPPPPAVDPPNLSIPADQAERLIGLGIEYFADKVFSSAFGFPAVTRLSETINAIIQAED
;
A
#
# COMPACT_ATOMS: atom_id res chain seq x y z
N MET A 1 4.41 51.30 37.57
CA MET A 1 4.50 50.88 36.15
C MET A 1 4.27 49.39 36.12
N SER A 2 3.08 48.96 35.71
CA SER A 2 2.71 47.55 35.55
C SER A 2 2.94 47.20 34.08
N GLY A 3 3.90 46.32 33.80
CA GLY A 3 4.16 45.81 32.46
C GLY A 3 3.28 44.60 32.21
N ALA A 4 2.26 44.76 31.38
CA ALA A 4 1.50 43.65 30.85
C ALA A 4 2.38 42.88 29.84
N ILE A 5 2.71 41.64 30.16
CA ILE A 5 3.22 40.68 29.17
C ILE A 5 2.00 40.26 28.36
N ILE A 6 1.85 40.83 27.17
CA ILE A 6 0.93 40.31 26.16
C ILE A 6 1.60 39.06 25.61
N SER A 7 1.21 37.89 26.14
CA SER A 7 1.51 36.63 25.50
C SER A 7 0.66 36.53 24.23
N ASN A 8 1.23 36.94 23.10
CA ASN A 8 0.72 36.54 21.79
C ASN A 8 0.94 35.03 21.66
N VAL A 9 0.00 34.26 22.18
CA VAL A 9 -0.16 32.86 21.77
C VAL A 9 -0.84 32.94 20.41
N THR A 10 -0.03 32.93 19.35
CA THR A 10 -0.54 32.68 18.00
C THR A 10 -1.18 31.29 18.06
N GLU A 11 -2.50 31.22 17.99
CA GLU A 11 -3.24 29.96 17.88
C GLU A 11 -2.80 29.29 16.57
N ARG A 12 -1.80 28.42 16.64
CA ARG A 12 -1.44 27.56 15.50
C ARG A 12 -2.66 26.69 15.20
N ARG A 13 -3.18 26.83 13.98
CA ARG A 13 -4.24 25.95 13.48
C ARG A 13 -3.83 24.49 13.67
N SER A 14 -4.69 23.69 14.30
CA SER A 14 -4.58 22.23 14.24
C SER A 14 -4.99 21.75 12.85
N TYR A 15 -4.26 20.77 12.32
CA TYR A 15 -4.61 20.16 11.05
C TYR A 15 -5.81 19.21 11.26
N THR A 16 -6.60 19.02 10.21
CA THR A 16 -7.79 18.15 10.20
C THR A 16 -7.49 16.79 9.58
N ALA A 17 -8.40 15.82 9.70
CA ALA A 17 -8.29 14.55 8.98
C ALA A 17 -8.15 14.74 7.46
N ARG A 18 -8.84 15.76 6.91
CA ARG A 18 -8.74 16.14 5.49
C ARG A 18 -7.37 16.67 5.10
N ASP A 19 -6.70 17.35 6.02
CA ASP A 19 -5.33 17.85 5.82
C ASP A 19 -4.34 16.67 5.80
N VAL A 20 -4.57 15.64 6.63
CA VAL A 20 -3.80 14.39 6.62
C VAL A 20 -4.03 13.62 5.32
N GLU A 21 -5.28 13.47 4.88
CA GLU A 21 -5.63 12.84 3.60
C GLU A 21 -4.91 13.54 2.43
N LEU A 22 -4.95 14.88 2.39
CA LEU A 22 -4.21 15.64 1.36
C LEU A 22 -2.69 15.43 1.45
N ALA A 23 -2.15 15.36 2.66
CA ALA A 23 -0.73 15.08 2.86
C ALA A 23 -0.36 13.68 2.35
N VAL A 24 -1.16 12.66 2.67
CA VAL A 24 -0.97 11.29 2.18
C VAL A 24 -1.11 11.23 0.65
N LEU A 25 -2.08 11.92 0.05
CA LEU A 25 -2.21 12.02 -1.41
C LEU A 25 -0.91 12.52 -2.06
N ARG A 26 -0.33 13.57 -1.49
CA ARG A 26 0.91 14.19 -1.99
C ARG A 26 2.17 13.34 -1.77
N THR A 27 2.12 12.33 -0.91
CA THR A 27 3.23 11.36 -0.81
C THR A 27 3.33 10.50 -2.08
N VAL A 28 2.19 10.17 -2.70
CA VAL A 28 2.12 9.29 -3.88
C VAL A 28 2.09 10.10 -5.18
N TYR A 29 1.38 11.23 -5.20
CA TYR A 29 1.12 11.99 -6.42
C TYR A 29 1.74 13.38 -6.39
N ASP A 30 2.40 13.76 -7.48
CA ASP A 30 2.75 15.14 -7.76
C ASP A 30 1.49 15.89 -8.19
N VAL A 31 0.79 16.46 -7.20
CA VAL A 31 -0.49 17.16 -7.42
C VAL A 31 -0.36 18.35 -8.38
N GLY A 32 0.84 18.91 -8.57
CA GLY A 32 1.09 20.01 -9.50
C GLY A 32 0.99 19.61 -10.98
N LYS A 33 1.03 18.32 -11.30
CA LYS A 33 0.84 17.80 -12.67
C LYS A 33 -0.62 17.72 -13.09
N PHE A 34 -1.56 17.84 -12.15
CA PHE A 34 -2.98 17.71 -12.42
C PHE A 34 -3.63 19.08 -12.55
N ALA A 35 -4.50 19.22 -13.55
CA ALA A 35 -5.33 20.41 -13.72
C ALA A 35 -6.49 20.43 -12.71
N ILE A 36 -6.93 19.25 -12.25
CA ILE A 36 -7.98 19.08 -11.25
C ILE A 36 -7.43 18.22 -10.12
N VAL A 37 -7.53 18.74 -8.89
CA VAL A 37 -7.35 18.01 -7.64
C VAL A 37 -8.53 18.40 -6.76
N LYS A 38 -9.56 17.56 -6.74
CA LYS A 38 -10.82 17.86 -6.07
C LYS A 38 -11.09 16.86 -4.95
N GLN A 39 -11.25 17.35 -3.73
CA GLN A 39 -11.70 16.52 -2.63
C GLN A 39 -13.18 16.15 -2.78
N ARG A 40 -13.51 14.91 -2.44
CA ARG A 40 -14.85 14.33 -2.52
C ARG A 40 -15.09 13.43 -1.31
N GLU A 41 -16.33 13.00 -1.10
CA GLU A 41 -16.64 12.06 -0.01
C GLU A 41 -16.35 10.61 -0.41
N ARG A 42 -16.47 10.29 -1.70
CA ARG A 42 -16.40 8.94 -2.28
C ARG A 42 -16.01 9.04 -3.76
N PRO A 43 -14.77 8.70 -4.17
CA PRO A 43 -13.60 8.48 -3.31
C PRO A 43 -13.13 9.81 -2.68
N ASP A 44 -12.11 9.77 -1.82
CA ASP A 44 -11.61 10.98 -1.12
C ASP A 44 -11.10 12.08 -2.07
N PHE A 45 -10.51 11.70 -3.21
CA PHE A 45 -10.04 12.65 -4.23
C PHE A 45 -10.37 12.24 -5.66
N GLU A 46 -10.54 13.26 -6.50
CA GLU A 46 -10.67 13.16 -7.95
C GLU A 46 -9.53 13.95 -8.61
N LEU A 47 -8.78 13.28 -9.48
CA LEU A 47 -7.61 13.82 -10.18
C LEU A 47 -7.82 13.81 -11.69
N ALA A 48 -7.41 14.88 -12.38
CA ALA A 48 -7.39 14.91 -13.84
C ALA A 48 -6.22 15.72 -14.42
N TYR A 49 -5.58 15.20 -15.47
CA TYR A 49 -4.63 15.96 -16.27
C TYR A 49 -5.33 17.04 -17.12
N GLY A 50 -4.60 18.10 -17.46
CA GLY A 50 -5.06 19.09 -18.43
C GLY A 50 -5.37 18.43 -19.78
N GLY A 51 -6.60 18.60 -20.27
CA GLY A 51 -7.06 17.98 -21.52
C GLY A 51 -7.51 16.52 -21.42
N SER A 52 -7.49 15.90 -20.23
CA SER A 52 -8.12 14.59 -20.04
C SER A 52 -9.64 14.71 -20.12
N ALA A 53 -10.29 13.78 -20.84
CA ALA A 53 -11.74 13.76 -20.96
C ALA A 53 -12.45 13.29 -19.68
N LYS A 54 -11.77 12.51 -18.82
CA LYS A 54 -12.32 11.99 -17.58
C LYS A 54 -11.28 11.93 -16.45
N PRO A 55 -11.69 12.19 -15.20
CA PRO A 55 -10.83 12.05 -14.04
C PRO A 55 -10.72 10.60 -13.55
N PHE A 56 -9.76 10.33 -12.67
CA PHE A 56 -9.69 9.11 -11.86
C PHE A 56 -9.79 9.43 -10.37
N GLY A 57 -10.14 8.42 -9.58
CA GLY A 57 -10.30 8.53 -8.15
C GLY A 57 -9.08 8.09 -7.37
N VAL A 58 -8.88 8.67 -6.18
CA VAL A 58 -7.96 8.17 -5.17
C VAL A 58 -8.69 8.08 -3.84
N GLU A 59 -8.78 6.87 -3.32
CA GLU A 59 -9.28 6.58 -1.98
C GLU A 59 -8.08 6.49 -1.02
N ILE A 60 -8.20 7.09 0.16
CA ILE A 60 -7.18 7.08 1.19
C ILE A 60 -7.70 6.36 2.42
N THR A 61 -6.83 5.58 3.04
CA THR A 61 -7.15 4.90 4.29
C THR A 61 -5.92 4.68 5.12
N GLU A 62 -6.13 4.33 6.39
CA GLU A 62 -5.07 4.11 7.34
C GLU A 62 -5.21 2.71 7.94
N ILE A 63 -4.08 2.15 8.33
CA ILE A 63 -4.01 0.89 9.07
C ILE A 63 -3.39 1.17 10.44
N TYR A 64 -4.04 0.66 11.47
CA TYR A 64 -3.61 0.69 12.86
C TYR A 64 -3.51 -0.74 13.40
N ALA A 65 -2.77 -0.93 14.49
CA ALA A 65 -2.60 -2.25 15.08
C ALA A 65 -3.96 -2.84 15.52
N ASN A 66 -4.85 -1.95 15.97
CA ASN A 66 -6.26 -2.20 16.25
C ASN A 66 -7.02 -0.87 16.37
N GLU A 67 -8.33 -0.93 16.60
CA GLU A 67 -9.17 0.26 16.73
C GLU A 67 -8.87 1.09 17.99
N SER A 68 -8.33 0.48 19.06
CA SER A 68 -7.90 1.21 20.26
C SER A 68 -6.64 2.02 20.01
N ASP A 69 -5.68 1.46 19.26
CA ASP A 69 -4.47 2.14 18.79
C ASP A 69 -4.82 3.33 17.86
N ALA A 70 -5.79 3.14 16.96
CA ALA A 70 -6.33 4.23 16.14
C ALA A 70 -6.90 5.36 16.99
N ARG A 71 -7.67 5.03 18.04
CA ARG A 71 -8.22 6.03 18.97
C ARG A 71 -7.16 6.72 19.79
N LEU A 72 -6.15 6.01 20.29
CA LEU A 72 -5.02 6.61 21.01
C LEU A 72 -4.27 7.63 20.15
N THR A 73 -4.11 7.31 18.86
CA THR A 73 -3.39 8.15 17.91
C THR A 73 -4.20 9.37 17.46
N ASN A 74 -5.50 9.21 17.24
CA ASN A 74 -6.33 10.23 16.57
C ASN A 74 -7.26 11.02 17.50
N LEU A 75 -7.51 10.55 18.73
CA LEU A 75 -8.31 11.31 19.68
C LEU A 75 -7.39 12.18 20.54
N ASP A 76 -7.37 13.48 20.22
CA ASP A 76 -6.58 14.47 20.95
C ASP A 76 -6.80 14.39 22.46
N GLY A 77 -5.68 14.26 23.18
CA GLY A 77 -5.63 14.18 24.63
C GLY A 77 -6.06 12.83 25.22
N TYR A 78 -6.52 11.85 24.43
CA TYR A 78 -7.04 10.60 25.00
C TYR A 78 -5.99 9.79 25.75
N LEU A 79 -4.75 9.72 25.25
CA LEU A 79 -3.65 9.09 25.98
C LEU A 79 -3.39 9.78 27.33
N GLN A 80 -3.40 11.12 27.34
CA GLN A 80 -3.22 11.91 28.57
C GLN A 80 -4.36 11.66 29.56
N GLU A 81 -5.60 11.59 29.08
CA GLU A 81 -6.75 11.27 29.92
C GLU A 81 -6.62 9.90 30.59
N LEU A 82 -6.14 8.89 29.86
CA LEU A 82 -5.90 7.56 30.41
C LEU A 82 -4.76 7.58 31.45
N TRP A 83 -3.70 8.36 31.23
CA TRP A 83 -2.66 8.58 32.24
C TRP A 83 -3.17 9.29 33.49
N ASP A 84 -4.09 10.23 33.33
CA ASP A 84 -4.76 10.94 34.42
C ASP A 84 -5.80 10.05 35.15
N GLY A 85 -5.95 8.79 34.73
CA GLY A 85 -6.88 7.83 35.32
C GLY A 85 -8.34 8.09 34.97
N LYS A 86 -8.63 8.86 33.92
CA LYS A 86 -10.00 9.03 33.42
C LYS A 86 -10.50 7.72 32.79
N PRO A 87 -11.83 7.50 32.76
CA PRO A 87 -12.41 6.32 32.13
C PRO A 87 -12.07 6.22 30.64
N HIS A 88 -11.96 4.99 30.15
CA HIS A 88 -11.89 4.72 28.72
C HIS A 88 -13.10 5.32 27.99
N ARG A 89 -12.86 5.90 26.82
CA ARG A 89 -13.91 6.50 25.98
C ARG A 89 -14.72 5.45 25.21
N HIS A 90 -14.17 4.24 25.02
CA HIS A 90 -14.83 3.14 24.31
C HIS A 90 -14.78 1.85 25.12
N ARG A 91 -15.83 1.02 25.01
CA ARG A 91 -15.92 -0.25 25.76
C ARG A 91 -14.77 -1.20 25.43
N ASP A 92 -14.45 -1.32 24.14
CA ASP A 92 -13.39 -2.22 23.68
C ASP A 92 -12.00 -1.82 24.19
N ASP A 93 -11.80 -0.54 24.51
CA ASP A 93 -10.53 -0.05 25.05
C ASP A 93 -10.26 -0.57 26.47
N VAL A 94 -11.29 -0.90 27.24
CA VAL A 94 -11.13 -1.43 28.61
C VAL A 94 -10.38 -2.77 28.60
N GLU A 95 -10.63 -3.59 27.57
CA GLU A 95 -9.99 -4.88 27.42
C GLU A 95 -8.58 -4.75 26.83
N VAL A 96 -8.38 -3.82 25.89
CA VAL A 96 -7.13 -3.68 25.12
C VAL A 96 -6.10 -2.77 25.81
N LEU A 97 -6.54 -1.64 26.39
CA LEU A 97 -5.69 -0.61 26.99
C LEU A 97 -5.66 -0.74 28.50
N LYS A 98 -4.67 -1.47 29.02
CA LYS A 98 -4.51 -1.66 30.47
C LYS A 98 -3.80 -0.45 31.08
N THR A 99 -4.54 0.30 31.88
CA THR A 99 -4.02 1.45 32.63
C THR A 99 -3.62 1.04 34.04
N GLY A 100 -2.49 1.53 34.52
CA GLY A 100 -2.07 1.29 35.90
C GLY A 100 -0.68 1.84 36.19
N PRO A 101 -0.22 1.76 37.44
CA PRO A 101 1.13 2.15 37.79
C PRO A 101 2.15 1.11 37.32
N ALA A 102 3.18 1.55 36.59
CA ALA A 102 4.40 0.78 36.38
C ALA A 102 5.46 1.19 37.40
N LYS A 103 6.10 0.18 38.02
CA LYS A 103 7.20 0.37 38.97
C LYS A 103 8.53 0.18 38.26
N PHE A 104 9.43 1.14 38.45
CA PHE A 104 10.82 1.02 38.01
C PHE A 104 11.63 0.41 39.15
N LEU A 105 12.40 -0.62 38.83
CA LEU A 105 13.26 -1.32 39.77
C LEU A 105 14.72 -0.94 39.51
N ASP A 106 15.51 -0.73 40.56
CA ASP A 106 16.96 -0.75 40.42
C ASP A 106 17.46 -2.18 40.15
N LYS A 107 18.76 -2.30 39.86
CA LYS A 107 19.44 -3.59 39.65
C LYS A 107 19.32 -4.57 40.83
N ASP A 108 19.02 -4.05 42.03
CA ASP A 108 18.92 -4.81 43.27
C ASP A 108 17.44 -5.15 43.61
N GLY A 109 16.51 -4.77 42.74
CA GLY A 109 15.07 -5.05 42.87
C GLY A 109 14.29 -4.05 43.72
N ASN A 110 14.88 -2.94 44.14
CA ASN A 110 14.18 -1.91 44.91
C ASN A 110 13.41 -0.97 43.98
N VAL A 111 12.20 -0.56 44.39
CA VAL A 111 11.39 0.40 43.63
C VAL A 111 12.04 1.78 43.70
N THR A 112 12.39 2.32 42.54
CA THR A 112 13.00 3.65 42.37
C THR A 112 12.01 4.71 41.89
N GLY A 113 10.85 4.29 41.37
CA GLY A 113 9.79 5.19 40.92
C GLY A 113 8.53 4.45 40.49
N GLU A 114 7.42 5.19 40.42
CA GLU A 114 6.12 4.70 39.98
C GLU A 114 5.49 5.73 39.03
N PHE A 115 5.05 5.30 37.86
CA PHE A 115 4.47 6.17 36.84
C PHE A 115 3.21 5.56 36.25
N PRO A 116 2.19 6.36 35.90
CA PRO A 116 1.03 5.86 35.18
C PRO A 116 1.47 5.40 33.78
N VAL A 117 1.03 4.21 33.38
CA VAL A 117 1.27 3.68 32.05
C VAL A 117 -0.04 3.22 31.41
N VAL A 118 -0.05 3.26 30.08
CA VAL A 118 -1.04 2.58 29.25
C VAL A 118 -0.31 1.45 28.55
N MET A 119 -0.72 0.21 28.81
CA MET A 119 -0.09 -0.99 28.29
C MET A 119 -1.03 -1.67 27.30
N MET A 120 -0.46 -2.17 26.21
CA MET A 120 -1.16 -2.95 25.19
C MET A 120 -0.42 -4.27 24.95
N GLU A 121 -1.17 -5.34 24.77
CA GLU A 121 -0.62 -6.67 24.51
C GLU A 121 -0.23 -6.82 23.04
N VAL A 122 1.08 -6.84 22.76
CA VAL A 122 1.63 -6.86 21.38
C VAL A 122 1.38 -8.19 20.67
N THR A 123 1.26 -9.31 21.39
CA THR A 123 1.07 -10.66 20.83
C THR A 123 -0.26 -10.85 20.11
N LYS A 124 -1.21 -9.93 20.27
CA LYS A 124 -2.54 -9.96 19.64
C LYS A 124 -2.65 -9.08 18.40
N ILE A 125 -1.57 -8.38 18.04
CA ILE A 125 -1.55 -7.51 16.86
C ILE A 125 -1.42 -8.40 15.62
N PRO A 126 -2.38 -8.35 14.67
CA PRO A 126 -2.26 -9.09 13.41
C PRO A 126 -1.02 -8.64 12.63
N SER A 127 -0.45 -9.53 11.81
CA SER A 127 0.67 -9.17 10.95
C SER A 127 0.28 -8.04 9.98
N LEU A 128 1.24 -7.18 9.61
CA LEU A 128 1.04 -6.12 8.64
C LEU A 128 0.35 -6.58 7.34
N PRO A 129 0.78 -7.67 6.67
CA PRO A 129 0.11 -8.11 5.44
C PRO A 129 -1.35 -8.53 5.69
N SER A 130 -1.66 -9.14 6.85
CA SER A 130 -3.06 -9.45 7.21
C SER A 130 -3.90 -8.19 7.43
N LEU A 131 -3.30 -7.13 7.98
CA LEU A 131 -3.97 -5.83 8.13
C LEU A 131 -4.18 -5.13 6.77
N ILE A 132 -3.20 -5.22 5.86
CA ILE A 132 -3.31 -4.72 4.48
C ILE A 132 -4.46 -5.41 3.76
N ALA A 133 -4.48 -6.75 3.75
CA ALA A 133 -5.52 -7.58 3.16
C ALA A 133 -6.93 -7.15 3.63
N LYS A 134 -7.16 -7.16 4.96
CA LYS A 134 -8.43 -6.74 5.56
C LYS A 134 -8.85 -5.33 5.16
N ARG A 135 -7.88 -4.42 5.02
CA ARG A 135 -8.17 -3.03 4.66
C ARG A 135 -8.58 -2.90 3.19
N ILE A 136 -7.89 -3.61 2.29
CA ILE A 136 -8.27 -3.71 0.87
C ILE A 136 -9.69 -4.25 0.76
N ASP A 137 -10.00 -5.39 1.39
CA ASP A 137 -11.31 -6.04 1.31
C ASP A 137 -12.44 -5.13 1.81
N ARG A 138 -12.23 -4.48 2.97
CA ARG A 138 -13.21 -3.54 3.54
C ARG A 138 -13.51 -2.39 2.59
N LYS A 139 -12.49 -1.80 1.95
CA LYS A 139 -12.67 -0.67 1.03
C LYS A 139 -13.22 -1.11 -0.33
N ASN A 140 -12.88 -2.33 -0.78
CA ASN A 140 -13.40 -2.90 -2.01
C ASN A 140 -14.93 -3.05 -1.99
N GLY A 141 -15.51 -3.43 -0.84
CA GLY A 141 -16.96 -3.53 -0.66
C GLY A 141 -17.74 -2.22 -0.90
N HIS A 142 -17.06 -1.07 -0.98
CA HIS A 142 -17.66 0.25 -1.22
C HIS A 142 -17.42 0.78 -2.65
N ILE A 143 -16.80 0.01 -3.54
CA ILE A 143 -16.39 0.48 -4.87
C ILE A 143 -17.54 0.91 -5.78
N THR A 144 -18.72 0.30 -5.60
CA THR A 144 -19.94 0.65 -6.35
C THR A 144 -20.36 2.09 -6.12
N ASP A 145 -19.97 2.68 -4.99
CA ASP A 145 -20.28 4.07 -4.63
C ASP A 145 -19.32 5.08 -5.28
N TYR A 146 -18.14 4.62 -5.74
CA TYR A 146 -17.07 5.46 -6.26
C TYR A 146 -17.15 5.68 -7.78
N ALA A 147 -17.78 4.76 -8.53
CA ALA A 147 -17.50 4.57 -9.96
C ALA A 147 -18.15 5.58 -10.93
N SER A 148 -19.16 6.37 -10.51
CA SER A 148 -19.87 7.23 -11.47
C SER A 148 -19.01 8.40 -11.95
N GLY A 149 -18.61 8.36 -13.22
CA GLY A 149 -17.89 9.43 -13.91
C GLY A 149 -16.36 9.35 -13.81
N LEU A 150 -15.80 8.37 -13.10
CA LEU A 150 -14.36 8.14 -13.00
C LEU A 150 -13.91 7.08 -14.02
N THR A 151 -12.66 7.14 -14.46
CA THR A 151 -12.06 6.08 -15.29
C THR A 151 -11.70 4.83 -14.49
N HIS A 152 -11.19 5.05 -13.28
CA HIS A 152 -10.75 4.03 -12.33
C HIS A 152 -10.53 4.68 -10.96
N VAL A 153 -10.23 3.87 -9.94
CA VAL A 153 -9.90 4.35 -8.59
C VAL A 153 -8.65 3.63 -8.10
N ASN A 154 -7.69 4.35 -7.52
CA ASN A 154 -6.56 3.77 -6.78
C ASN A 154 -6.84 3.84 -5.28
N LEU A 155 -6.27 2.91 -4.52
CA LEU A 155 -6.27 2.94 -3.06
C LEU A 155 -4.88 3.33 -2.56
N VAL A 156 -4.82 4.25 -1.60
CA VAL A 156 -3.60 4.59 -0.86
C VAL A 156 -3.81 4.22 0.59
N ILE A 157 -2.95 3.37 1.10
CA ILE A 157 -2.95 2.87 2.47
C ILE A 157 -1.78 3.52 3.21
N HIS A 158 -2.08 4.36 4.19
CA HIS A 158 -1.10 4.90 5.12
C HIS A 158 -0.90 3.91 6.27
N ASP A 159 0.28 3.31 6.33
CA ASP A 159 0.69 2.37 7.37
C ASP A 159 1.06 3.13 8.65
N ARG A 160 0.29 2.92 9.72
CA ARG A 160 0.54 3.48 11.06
C ARG A 160 1.02 2.42 12.04
N VAL A 161 1.27 1.19 11.58
CA VAL A 161 1.59 0.02 12.43
C VAL A 161 3.08 -0.28 12.41
N SER A 162 3.71 -0.18 11.24
CA SER A 162 5.11 -0.58 11.10
C SER A 162 6.02 0.40 11.80
N HIS A 163 6.80 -0.12 12.75
CA HIS A 163 7.78 0.67 13.49
C HIS A 163 9.14 0.72 12.79
N SER A 164 9.39 -0.10 11.76
CA SER A 164 10.65 -0.11 10.99
C SER A 164 10.47 -0.73 9.60
N PRO A 165 9.58 -0.22 8.73
CA PRO A 165 9.46 -0.74 7.38
C PRO A 165 10.76 -0.43 6.60
N PRO A 166 11.15 -1.26 5.62
CA PRO A 166 12.39 -1.05 4.90
C PRO A 166 12.41 0.31 4.21
N SER A 167 13.60 0.92 4.14
CA SER A 167 13.81 2.14 3.35
C SER A 167 13.68 1.87 1.84
N ALA A 168 13.72 2.91 1.01
CA ALA A 168 13.49 2.78 -0.43
C ALA A 168 14.63 2.03 -1.16
N ASP A 169 15.84 2.05 -0.60
CA ASP A 169 17.04 1.41 -1.15
C ASP A 169 17.41 0.11 -0.43
N GLU A 170 16.69 -0.25 0.62
CA GLU A 170 16.91 -1.47 1.39
C GLU A 170 16.24 -2.68 0.72
N VAL A 171 16.99 -3.77 0.59
CA VAL A 171 16.48 -5.04 0.07
C VAL A 171 15.68 -5.76 1.17
N PHE A 172 14.44 -6.14 0.85
CA PHE A 172 13.54 -6.81 1.78
C PHE A 172 12.84 -8.01 1.13
N ASP A 173 12.38 -8.97 1.94
CA ASP A 173 11.48 -10.05 1.53
C ASP A 173 10.08 -9.49 1.24
N SER A 174 9.56 -9.68 0.03
CA SER A 174 8.24 -9.16 -0.36
C SER A 174 7.10 -9.67 0.53
N ASN A 175 7.24 -10.81 1.20
CA ASN A 175 6.23 -11.39 2.09
C ASN A 175 5.92 -10.54 3.33
N ILE A 176 6.78 -9.56 3.68
CA ILE A 176 6.44 -8.58 4.73
C ILE A 176 5.22 -7.71 4.33
N PHE A 177 4.90 -7.63 3.03
CA PHE A 177 3.74 -6.94 2.50
C PHE A 177 2.80 -7.85 1.71
N LEU A 178 3.33 -8.86 1.01
CA LEU A 178 2.58 -9.75 0.11
C LEU A 178 2.45 -11.14 0.72
N SER A 179 1.54 -11.32 1.68
CA SER A 179 1.08 -12.67 2.05
C SER A 179 0.09 -13.22 1.01
N ASP A 180 -0.22 -14.52 1.09
CA ASP A 180 -1.29 -15.12 0.28
C ASP A 180 -2.65 -14.42 0.49
N GLU A 181 -2.95 -14.03 1.73
CA GLU A 181 -4.13 -13.23 2.06
C GLU A 181 -4.12 -11.87 1.33
N THR A 182 -2.95 -11.24 1.24
CA THR A 182 -2.80 -9.95 0.55
C THR A 182 -2.95 -10.12 -0.96
N ARG A 183 -2.32 -11.15 -1.56
CA ARG A 183 -2.45 -11.46 -2.98
C ARG A 183 -3.92 -11.74 -3.35
N ALA A 184 -4.63 -12.52 -2.54
CA ALA A 184 -6.06 -12.79 -2.72
C ALA A 184 -6.91 -11.51 -2.65
N SER A 185 -6.62 -10.62 -1.68
CA SER A 185 -7.30 -9.33 -1.55
C SER A 185 -7.03 -8.42 -2.76
N LEU A 186 -5.78 -8.37 -3.24
CA LEU A 186 -5.40 -7.61 -4.43
C LEU A 186 -6.11 -8.12 -5.69
N ASN A 187 -6.29 -9.44 -5.85
CA ASN A 187 -7.02 -10.02 -6.98
C ASN A 187 -8.50 -9.64 -7.00
N SER A 188 -9.17 -9.78 -5.86
CA SER A 188 -10.61 -9.49 -5.77
C SER A 188 -10.91 -7.98 -5.78
N SER A 189 -9.88 -7.15 -5.63
CA SER A 189 -10.01 -5.71 -5.56
C SER A 189 -10.29 -5.06 -6.92
N SER A 190 -11.29 -4.18 -6.94
CA SER A 190 -11.61 -3.31 -8.08
C SER A 190 -10.80 -2.02 -8.13
N PHE A 191 -9.96 -1.74 -7.13
CA PHE A 191 -8.97 -0.66 -7.26
C PHE A 191 -8.05 -0.98 -8.45
N ASN A 192 -7.45 0.01 -9.09
CA ASN A 192 -6.55 -0.17 -10.23
C ASN A 192 -5.10 -0.40 -9.77
N GLU A 193 -4.68 0.34 -8.74
CA GLU A 193 -3.47 0.07 -7.96
C GLU A 193 -3.78 0.26 -6.46
N VAL A 194 -3.03 -0.43 -5.60
CA VAL A 194 -3.01 -0.25 -4.15
C VAL A 194 -1.60 0.17 -3.74
N PHE A 195 -1.45 1.41 -3.26
CA PHE A 195 -0.20 1.93 -2.73
C PHE A 195 -0.15 1.76 -1.22
N LEU A 196 0.99 1.32 -0.71
CA LEU A 196 1.33 1.35 0.71
C LEU A 196 2.31 2.50 0.97
N VAL A 197 1.95 3.41 1.87
CA VAL A 197 2.78 4.52 2.33
C VAL A 197 3.24 4.19 3.74
N SER A 198 4.52 3.87 3.88
CA SER A 198 5.12 3.42 5.14
C SER A 198 6.13 4.46 5.67
N PRO A 199 6.16 4.74 6.98
CA PRO A 199 7.10 5.69 7.57
C PRO A 199 8.52 5.12 7.61
N VAL A 200 9.56 5.88 7.24
CA VAL A 200 10.94 5.41 7.42
C VAL A 200 11.38 5.67 8.85
N ASP A 201 11.99 4.65 9.44
CA ASP A 201 12.41 4.71 10.83
C ASP A 201 13.43 5.84 11.07
N GLY A 202 13.26 6.57 12.17
CA GLY A 202 14.18 7.64 12.58
C GLY A 202 14.05 8.99 11.88
N ASN A 203 13.15 9.19 10.90
CA ASN A 203 12.88 10.48 10.25
C ASN A 203 11.39 10.62 9.82
N SER A 204 10.95 11.83 9.47
CA SER A 204 9.61 12.05 8.89
C SER A 204 9.52 11.66 7.40
N ASP A 205 10.35 10.74 6.95
CA ASP A 205 10.39 10.24 5.58
C ASP A 205 9.33 9.16 5.36
N GLN A 206 8.89 8.98 4.11
CA GLN A 206 7.96 7.91 3.74
C GLN A 206 8.47 7.18 2.50
N VAL A 207 8.19 5.88 2.43
CA VAL A 207 8.37 5.04 1.24
C VAL A 207 7.01 4.65 0.71
N VAL A 208 6.84 4.81 -0.60
CA VAL A 208 5.65 4.42 -1.34
C VAL A 208 5.93 3.12 -2.08
N ARG A 209 5.07 2.11 -1.87
CA ARG A 209 5.16 0.81 -2.54
C ARG A 209 3.84 0.50 -3.29
N PRO A 210 3.85 0.46 -4.63
CA PRO A 210 2.72 -0.07 -5.39
C PRO A 210 2.68 -1.59 -5.26
N LEU A 211 1.64 -2.11 -4.58
CA LEU A 211 1.58 -3.52 -4.19
C LEU A 211 1.32 -4.46 -5.38
N ARG A 212 0.55 -4.03 -6.39
CA ARG A 212 0.38 -4.86 -7.60
C ARG A 212 1.62 -4.86 -8.47
N ALA A 213 2.31 -3.72 -8.58
CA ALA A 213 3.60 -3.67 -9.25
C ALA A 213 4.63 -4.57 -8.55
N LEU A 214 4.69 -4.56 -7.21
CA LEU A 214 5.56 -5.46 -6.44
C LEU A 214 5.20 -6.94 -6.70
N ALA A 215 3.92 -7.29 -6.71
CA ALA A 215 3.47 -8.65 -6.97
C ALA A 215 3.82 -9.12 -8.40
N LEU A 216 3.66 -8.25 -9.41
CA LEU A 216 4.06 -8.55 -10.78
C LEU A 216 5.58 -8.62 -10.95
N LEU A 217 6.34 -7.78 -10.25
CA LEU A 217 7.79 -7.82 -10.24
C LEU A 217 8.27 -9.18 -9.70
N GLU A 218 7.77 -9.58 -8.53
CA GLU A 218 8.05 -10.90 -7.93
C GLU A 218 7.72 -12.05 -8.88
N ALA A 219 6.49 -12.06 -9.41
CA ALA A 219 6.05 -13.12 -10.30
C ALA A 219 6.86 -13.15 -11.60
N GLY A 220 7.17 -11.99 -12.18
CA GLY A 220 7.92 -11.88 -13.43
C GLY A 220 9.36 -12.33 -13.30
N TYR A 221 10.05 -11.96 -12.22
CA TYR A 221 11.40 -12.45 -11.95
C TYR A 221 11.43 -13.95 -11.67
N GLY A 222 10.50 -14.44 -10.84
CA GLY A 222 10.39 -15.87 -10.57
C GLY A 222 10.06 -16.67 -11.83
N PHE A 223 9.19 -16.14 -12.70
CA PHE A 223 8.89 -16.74 -14.00
C PHE A 223 10.12 -16.83 -14.90
N MET A 224 10.86 -15.74 -15.10
CA MET A 224 12.08 -15.76 -15.95
C MET A 224 13.10 -16.79 -15.44
N GLN A 225 13.25 -16.90 -14.12
CA GLN A 225 14.18 -17.87 -13.53
C GLN A 225 13.67 -19.31 -13.67
N ALA A 226 12.38 -19.55 -13.40
CA ALA A 226 11.75 -20.86 -13.60
C ALA A 226 11.85 -21.32 -15.06
N MET A 227 11.61 -20.42 -16.02
CA MET A 227 11.76 -20.73 -17.44
C MET A 227 13.20 -21.04 -17.83
N THR A 228 14.18 -20.35 -17.23
CA THR A 228 15.60 -20.65 -17.45
C THR A 228 15.95 -22.05 -16.94
N ASP A 229 15.47 -22.42 -15.76
CA ASP A 229 15.75 -23.72 -15.13
C ASP A 229 15.01 -24.89 -15.83
N ALA A 230 13.87 -24.64 -16.46
CA ALA A 230 13.01 -25.65 -17.09
C ALA A 230 13.34 -25.96 -18.57
N ASP A 231 14.45 -25.45 -19.11
CA ASP A 231 14.76 -25.40 -20.55
C ASP A 231 13.68 -24.68 -21.39
N GLY A 232 13.04 -23.67 -20.78
CA GLY A 232 12.02 -22.83 -21.39
C GLY A 232 12.46 -22.02 -22.60
N ASN A 233 13.77 -21.90 -22.81
CA ASN A 233 14.38 -21.19 -23.95
C ASN A 233 13.99 -21.78 -25.31
N ALA A 234 13.38 -22.97 -25.34
CA ALA A 234 12.81 -23.56 -26.55
C ALA A 234 11.50 -22.88 -27.02
N VAL A 235 10.88 -22.03 -26.19
CA VAL A 235 9.68 -21.27 -26.59
C VAL A 235 10.10 -20.03 -27.39
N GLU A 236 9.92 -20.09 -28.70
CA GLU A 236 10.31 -18.99 -29.62
C GLU A 236 9.27 -17.85 -29.68
N SER A 237 8.03 -18.13 -29.29
CA SER A 237 6.92 -17.17 -29.39
C SER A 237 6.82 -16.32 -28.14
N TRP A 238 7.01 -15.01 -28.30
CA TRP A 238 6.72 -14.05 -27.22
C TRP A 238 5.27 -14.12 -26.75
N ILE A 239 4.32 -14.39 -27.64
CA ILE A 239 2.91 -14.56 -27.23
C ILE A 239 2.79 -15.74 -26.25
N ASP A 240 3.40 -16.88 -26.56
CA ASP A 240 3.34 -18.05 -25.70
C ASP A 240 4.03 -17.80 -24.35
N ILE A 241 5.12 -17.05 -24.32
CA ILE A 241 5.80 -16.63 -23.08
C ILE A 241 4.83 -15.86 -22.17
N HIS A 242 4.08 -14.89 -22.72
CA HIS A 242 3.10 -14.13 -21.93
C HIS A 242 1.92 -14.99 -21.48
N LEU A 243 1.46 -15.93 -22.31
CA LEU A 243 0.38 -16.85 -21.95
C LEU A 243 0.80 -17.83 -20.85
N LEU A 244 2.00 -18.40 -20.95
CA LEU A 244 2.58 -19.24 -19.89
C LEU A 244 2.72 -18.48 -18.59
N PHE A 245 3.20 -17.23 -18.65
CA PHE A 245 3.28 -16.36 -17.47
C PHE A 245 1.91 -16.15 -16.82
N ILE A 246 0.87 -15.84 -17.62
CA ILE A 246 -0.51 -15.67 -17.11
C ILE A 246 -1.00 -16.94 -16.42
N GLU A 247 -0.83 -18.12 -17.02
CA GLU A 247 -1.29 -19.38 -16.42
C GLU A 247 -0.50 -19.76 -15.16
N ILE A 248 0.81 -19.52 -15.12
CA ILE A 248 1.62 -19.70 -13.91
C ILE A 248 1.14 -18.75 -12.82
N CYS A 249 0.96 -17.46 -13.11
CA CYS A 249 0.44 -16.49 -12.17
C CYS A 249 -0.94 -16.89 -11.62
N LYS A 250 -1.82 -17.40 -12.47
CA LYS A 250 -3.12 -17.94 -12.04
C LYS A 250 -2.96 -19.09 -11.05
N GLY A 251 -2.01 -20.00 -11.29
CA GLY A 251 -1.63 -21.05 -10.34
C GLY A 251 -1.08 -20.54 -9.00
N LEU A 252 -0.40 -19.40 -9.02
CA LEU A 252 0.07 -18.67 -7.84
C LEU A 252 -1.02 -17.81 -7.17
N GLY A 253 -2.26 -17.88 -7.67
CA GLY A 253 -3.36 -17.07 -7.18
C GLY A 253 -3.19 -15.60 -7.53
N LEU A 254 -2.77 -15.26 -8.74
CA LEU A 254 -2.80 -13.92 -9.35
C LEU A 254 -3.60 -13.96 -10.65
N ASP A 255 -4.72 -13.23 -10.70
CA ASP A 255 -5.60 -13.23 -11.88
C ASP A 255 -5.19 -12.12 -12.86
N LEU A 256 -4.41 -12.51 -13.87
CA LEU A 256 -3.87 -11.59 -14.87
C LEU A 256 -4.75 -11.55 -16.12
N ARG A 257 -4.91 -10.34 -16.67
CA ARG A 257 -5.61 -10.13 -17.94
C ARG A 257 -4.64 -10.08 -19.10
N TYR A 258 -5.00 -10.71 -20.20
CA TYR A 258 -4.27 -10.59 -21.46
C TYR A 258 -4.67 -9.29 -22.18
N VAL A 259 -3.67 -8.52 -22.61
CA VAL A 259 -3.84 -7.31 -23.41
C VAL A 259 -2.94 -7.43 -24.63
N CYS A 260 -3.46 -7.11 -25.82
CA CYS A 260 -2.68 -7.02 -27.03
C CYS A 260 -3.19 -5.85 -27.87
N ASP A 261 -2.29 -4.95 -28.28
CA ASP A 261 -2.60 -3.90 -29.24
C ASP A 261 -1.55 -3.85 -30.34
N GLU A 262 -1.88 -3.20 -31.45
CA GLU A 262 -1.02 -3.13 -32.64
C GLU A 262 0.30 -2.39 -32.40
N LYS A 263 0.36 -1.53 -31.39
CA LYS A 263 1.49 -0.62 -31.17
C LYS A 263 2.55 -1.25 -30.27
N ASP A 264 2.12 -1.82 -29.17
CA ASP A 264 2.97 -2.29 -28.08
C ASP A 264 2.90 -3.81 -27.92
N GLY A 265 1.99 -4.51 -28.59
CA GLY A 265 1.90 -5.97 -28.60
C GLY A 265 1.32 -6.59 -27.33
N ALA A 266 1.54 -7.90 -27.19
CA ALA A 266 1.03 -8.73 -26.10
C ALA A 266 1.69 -8.40 -24.75
N ARG A 267 0.86 -8.31 -23.71
CA ARG A 267 1.20 -7.99 -22.31
C ARG A 267 0.26 -8.71 -21.36
N ALA A 268 0.74 -8.97 -20.14
CA ALA A 268 -0.07 -9.44 -19.03
C ALA A 268 -0.32 -8.29 -18.05
N TYR A 269 -1.56 -8.09 -17.60
CA TYR A 269 -1.94 -6.97 -16.73
C TYR A 269 -2.56 -7.43 -15.40
N PHE A 270 -2.06 -6.86 -14.30
CA PHE A 270 -2.68 -6.94 -12.97
C PHE A 270 -3.18 -5.55 -12.56
N GLY A 271 -4.49 -5.34 -12.66
CA GLY A 271 -5.04 -4.00 -12.47
C GLY A 271 -4.47 -3.00 -13.48
N GLY A 272 -3.83 -1.94 -12.96
CA GLY A 272 -3.19 -0.86 -13.71
C GLY A 272 -1.72 -1.10 -14.03
N VAL A 273 -1.17 -2.28 -13.74
CA VAL A 273 0.24 -2.60 -14.00
C VAL A 273 0.33 -3.69 -15.05
N GLY A 274 1.16 -3.47 -16.06
CA GLY A 274 1.44 -4.45 -17.12
C GLY A 274 2.85 -4.99 -17.05
N VAL A 275 3.05 -6.22 -17.51
CA VAL A 275 4.36 -6.84 -17.73
C VAL A 275 4.47 -7.24 -19.19
N GLN A 276 5.65 -6.99 -19.75
CA GLN A 276 6.06 -7.48 -21.05
C GLN A 276 7.46 -8.09 -20.99
N PHE A 277 7.60 -9.27 -21.59
CA PHE A 277 8.89 -9.95 -21.75
C PHE A 277 9.46 -9.70 -23.14
N HIS A 278 10.77 -9.54 -23.20
CA HIS A 278 11.57 -9.29 -24.39
C HIS A 278 12.94 -9.99 -24.28
N ASP A 279 13.71 -10.00 -25.37
CA ASP A 279 15.04 -10.61 -25.40
C ASP A 279 16.00 -10.03 -24.34
N ASN A 280 15.81 -8.76 -23.95
CA ASN A 280 16.65 -8.07 -22.97
C ASN A 280 16.05 -8.04 -21.55
N GLY A 281 15.02 -8.85 -21.29
CA GLY A 281 14.42 -9.02 -19.97
C GLY A 281 12.97 -8.57 -19.91
N MET A 282 12.57 -8.06 -18.75
CA MET A 282 11.19 -7.69 -18.43
C MET A 282 11.02 -6.18 -18.38
N ARG A 283 9.91 -5.69 -18.96
CA ARG A 283 9.45 -4.32 -18.81
C ARG A 283 8.15 -4.27 -18.01
N LEU A 284 8.11 -3.42 -16.99
CA LEU A 284 6.90 -3.07 -16.24
C LEU A 284 6.28 -1.80 -16.81
N TYR A 285 4.95 -1.80 -16.94
CA TYR A 285 4.14 -0.69 -17.39
C TYR A 285 3.25 -0.21 -16.25
N GLU A 286 3.65 0.86 -15.57
CA GLU A 286 2.89 1.44 -14.46
C GLU A 286 1.88 2.49 -14.98
N LEU A 287 0.65 2.06 -15.25
CA LEU A 287 -0.42 2.91 -15.77
C LEU A 287 -1.39 3.32 -14.66
N HIS A 288 -0.95 3.45 -13.40
CA HIS A 288 -1.82 3.77 -12.28
C HIS A 288 -2.59 5.10 -12.44
N ASN A 289 -2.08 6.06 -13.21
CA ASN A 289 -2.75 7.33 -13.52
C ASN A 289 -3.70 7.28 -14.74
N PHE A 290 -3.77 6.15 -15.43
CA PHE A 290 -4.54 5.96 -16.65
C PHE A 290 -5.49 4.76 -16.50
N PRO A 291 -6.61 4.72 -17.22
CA PRO A 291 -7.44 3.52 -17.24
C PRO A 291 -6.59 2.33 -17.70
N PRO A 292 -6.79 1.15 -17.12
CA PRO A 292 -6.11 -0.03 -17.60
C PRO A 292 -6.53 -0.29 -19.05
N PRO A 293 -5.62 -0.81 -19.91
CA PRO A 293 -5.97 -1.17 -21.27
C PRO A 293 -7.12 -2.18 -21.30
N PRO A 294 -7.94 -2.18 -22.37
CA PRO A 294 -8.99 -3.17 -22.55
C PRO A 294 -8.37 -4.56 -22.70
N ALA A 295 -8.86 -5.51 -21.92
CA ALA A 295 -8.48 -6.90 -22.07
C ALA A 295 -9.11 -7.49 -23.33
N VAL A 296 -8.43 -8.46 -23.93
CA VAL A 296 -8.92 -9.24 -25.07
C VAL A 296 -8.76 -10.72 -24.77
N ASP A 297 -9.52 -11.57 -25.46
CA ASP A 297 -9.39 -13.01 -25.29
C ASP A 297 -7.97 -13.46 -25.71
N PRO A 298 -7.27 -14.24 -24.86
CA PRO A 298 -5.96 -14.74 -25.21
C PRO A 298 -6.07 -15.73 -26.38
N PRO A 299 -5.11 -15.72 -27.34
CA PRO A 299 -5.01 -16.78 -28.32
C PRO A 299 -4.61 -18.10 -27.65
N ASN A 300 -4.74 -19.21 -28.39
CA ASN A 300 -4.22 -20.50 -27.92
C ASN A 300 -2.69 -20.50 -27.96
N LEU A 301 -2.08 -21.20 -26.99
CA LEU A 301 -0.65 -21.51 -27.03
C LEU A 301 -0.31 -22.24 -28.33
N SER A 302 0.79 -21.84 -28.96
CA SER A 302 1.29 -22.49 -30.18
C SER A 302 2.15 -23.74 -29.90
N ILE A 303 2.63 -23.87 -28.67
CA ILE A 303 3.37 -25.05 -28.19
C ILE A 303 2.45 -26.25 -27.90
N PRO A 304 2.97 -27.49 -27.97
CA PRO A 304 2.25 -28.69 -27.55
C PRO A 304 1.71 -28.62 -26.12
N ALA A 305 0.50 -29.17 -25.90
CA ALA A 305 -0.20 -29.10 -24.61
C ALA A 305 0.57 -29.77 -23.47
N ASP A 306 1.22 -30.91 -23.72
CA ASP A 306 2.06 -31.62 -22.75
C ASP A 306 3.29 -30.79 -22.34
N GLN A 307 3.89 -30.09 -23.30
CA GLN A 307 4.97 -29.15 -23.02
C GLN A 307 4.47 -27.97 -22.18
N ALA A 308 3.31 -27.39 -22.53
CA ALA A 308 2.72 -26.28 -21.79
C ALA A 308 2.40 -26.68 -20.34
N GLU A 309 1.72 -27.81 -20.12
CA GLU A 309 1.38 -28.32 -18.79
C GLU A 309 2.64 -28.54 -17.94
N ARG A 310 3.69 -29.14 -18.52
CA ARG A 310 4.98 -29.31 -17.83
C ARG A 310 5.58 -27.98 -17.40
N LEU A 311 5.63 -26.99 -18.31
CA LEU A 311 6.23 -25.68 -18.03
C LEU A 311 5.43 -24.91 -16.97
N ILE A 312 4.10 -24.98 -17.02
CA ILE A 312 3.23 -24.37 -16.02
C ILE A 312 3.46 -25.02 -14.65
N GLY A 313 3.49 -26.36 -14.59
CA GLY A 313 3.73 -27.09 -13.34
C GLY A 313 5.09 -26.75 -12.71
N LEU A 314 6.17 -26.80 -13.49
CA LEU A 314 7.51 -26.41 -13.03
C LEU A 314 7.57 -24.94 -12.60
N GLY A 315 6.87 -24.07 -13.33
CA GLY A 315 6.73 -22.66 -13.01
C GLY A 315 6.10 -22.44 -11.64
N ILE A 316 5.01 -23.16 -11.32
CA ILE A 316 4.34 -23.06 -10.01
C ILE A 316 5.20 -23.67 -8.90
N GLU A 317 5.77 -24.86 -9.12
CA GLU A 317 6.64 -25.53 -8.15
C GLU A 317 7.87 -24.69 -7.79
N TYR A 318 8.40 -23.91 -8.75
CA TYR A 318 9.52 -23.01 -8.50
C TYR A 318 9.25 -22.05 -7.34
N PHE A 319 8.03 -21.55 -7.17
CA PHE A 319 7.72 -20.58 -6.11
C PHE A 319 7.51 -21.21 -4.73
N ALA A 320 7.32 -22.53 -4.63
CA ALA A 320 6.91 -23.19 -3.38
C ALA A 320 7.86 -22.93 -2.19
N ASP A 321 9.17 -22.90 -2.47
CA ASP A 321 10.22 -22.72 -1.46
C ASP A 321 11.11 -21.49 -1.73
N LYS A 322 10.67 -20.57 -2.59
CA LYS A 322 11.44 -19.39 -2.98
C LYS A 322 10.87 -18.14 -2.36
N VAL A 323 11.79 -17.26 -1.97
CA VAL A 323 11.49 -15.93 -1.48
C VAL A 323 12.02 -14.92 -2.48
N PHE A 324 11.20 -13.95 -2.83
CA PHE A 324 11.62 -12.82 -3.63
C PHE A 324 12.08 -11.69 -2.71
N SER A 325 13.26 -11.13 -3.01
CA SER A 325 13.77 -9.98 -2.30
C SER A 325 14.15 -8.86 -3.27
N SER A 326 13.73 -7.65 -2.96
CA SER A 326 14.04 -6.47 -3.77
C SER A 326 14.05 -5.21 -2.90
N ALA A 327 14.64 -4.13 -3.42
CA ALA A 327 14.47 -2.79 -2.87
C ALA A 327 13.31 -2.04 -3.55
N PHE A 328 12.25 -2.74 -3.99
CA PHE A 328 11.20 -2.10 -4.76
C PHE A 328 10.34 -1.18 -3.88
N GLY A 329 10.41 0.10 -4.19
CA GLY A 329 9.72 1.19 -3.52
C GLY A 329 10.33 2.52 -3.96
N PHE A 330 9.61 3.60 -3.72
CA PHE A 330 10.05 4.93 -4.11
C PHE A 330 9.96 5.89 -2.92
N PRO A 331 10.87 6.87 -2.80
CA PRO A 331 10.69 7.96 -1.87
C PRO A 331 9.37 8.68 -2.13
N ALA A 332 8.77 9.25 -1.09
CA ALA A 332 7.59 10.09 -1.24
C ALA A 332 7.86 11.28 -2.17
N VAL A 333 6.86 11.63 -2.98
CA VAL A 333 6.89 12.82 -3.86
C VAL A 333 6.98 14.11 -3.04
N THR A 334 6.19 14.19 -1.97
CA THR A 334 6.25 15.24 -0.95
C THR A 334 6.16 14.58 0.41
N ARG A 335 6.96 15.00 1.39
CA ARG A 335 6.88 14.44 2.74
C ARG A 335 5.56 14.83 3.39
N LEU A 336 5.02 13.93 4.22
CA LEU A 336 3.78 14.21 4.96
C LEU A 336 3.95 15.47 5.83
N SER A 337 5.08 15.59 6.54
CA SER A 337 5.39 16.72 7.41
C SER A 337 5.50 18.05 6.64
N GLU A 338 6.00 18.05 5.41
CA GLU A 338 6.09 19.25 4.58
C GLU A 338 4.70 19.79 4.24
N THR A 339 3.77 18.90 3.88
CA THR A 339 2.39 19.32 3.60
C THR A 339 1.69 19.82 4.85
N ILE A 340 1.81 19.11 5.98
CA ILE A 340 1.19 19.53 7.25
C ILE A 340 1.76 20.87 7.72
N ASN A 341 3.08 21.05 7.67
CA ASN A 341 3.72 22.30 8.06
C ASN A 341 3.29 23.46 7.15
N ALA A 342 3.19 23.24 5.83
CA ALA A 342 2.70 24.26 4.91
C ALA A 342 1.25 24.67 5.20
N ILE A 343 0.38 23.72 5.57
CA ILE A 343 -1.02 24.01 5.95
C ILE A 343 -1.07 24.84 7.23
N ILE A 344 -0.20 24.55 8.19
CA ILE A 344 -0.09 25.30 9.45
C ILE A 344 0.46 26.73 9.19
N GLN A 345 1.35 26.90 8.21
CA GLN A 345 2.03 28.17 7.90
C GLN A 345 1.30 29.09 6.91
N ALA A 346 0.35 28.58 6.11
CA ALA A 346 -0.28 29.34 5.01
C ALA A 346 -1.19 30.51 5.45
N GLU A 347 -1.29 30.82 6.74
CA GLU A 347 -2.07 31.94 7.28
C GLU A 347 -1.28 32.88 8.23
N ASP A 348 0.06 32.81 8.23
CA ASP A 348 0.92 33.82 8.91
C ASP A 348 1.14 35.10 8.06
#